data_AF-A0A932DAG4-F1
#
_entry.id   AF-A0A932DAG4-F1
#
_cell.length_a   1.000
_cell.length_b   1.000
_cell.length_c   1.000
_cell.angle_alpha   90.00
_cell.angle_beta   90.00
_cell.angle_gamma   90.00
#
_symmetry.space_group_name_H-M   'P 1'
#
loop_
_entity.id
_entity.type
_entity.pdbx_description
1 polymer ?
#
loop_
_entity_poly.entity_id
_entity_poly.type
_entity_poly.pdbx_seq_one_letter_code
_entity_poly.pdbx_strand_id
1 'polypeptide(L)'
;MKNKPFAWLMAITVTSLPAVAQVQTNLLLPEGQPPWRTVANSDLIVRGKLVVPVDPTTGRFPRHDPYSTAEGYVTLRLIIKEVLKGRVETEPERVNPLFTKELIKKLKRVGIKVELRSKRALPKNEVWIDYFVHESYTVAPLRDHYAWPRPEQVPTSEQVKSLDNQEVVACLTASEQFGLVRYYFADRTPSVLVRAHRDAVQALKREIKRQRAIAKGFNRSALTTPDPLHERVKLLLDRTTSATSQFTAFLELEFLGASGVPSMIRLMDDRRRLGTPSLPLPGVGWCGTGRDSGPELIIDAVDTILVAVLKEDFGSCGYAKTNRSRAKCVAGWRVYLFYLDYVKKHGRLPD
;
A
#
# COMPACT_ATOMS: atom_id res chain seq x y z
N MET A 1 13.23 38.01 -45.39
CA MET A 1 13.31 37.64 -43.96
C MET A 1 12.75 36.25 -43.79
N LYS A 2 13.59 35.24 -43.53
CA LYS A 2 13.17 33.83 -43.36
C LYS A 2 13.43 33.42 -41.91
N ASN A 3 12.35 33.22 -41.15
CA ASN A 3 12.40 32.69 -39.79
C ASN A 3 12.88 31.24 -39.81
N LYS A 4 14.02 30.96 -39.16
CA LYS A 4 14.44 29.61 -38.82
C LYS A 4 13.90 29.27 -37.41
N PRO A 5 13.30 28.09 -37.20
CA PRO A 5 12.90 27.66 -35.86
C PRO A 5 14.14 27.27 -35.06
N PHE A 6 14.29 27.91 -33.89
CA PHE A 6 15.29 27.57 -32.89
C PHE A 6 14.85 26.30 -32.15
N ALA A 7 15.37 25.15 -32.58
CA ALA A 7 15.24 23.90 -31.84
C ALA A 7 16.32 23.86 -30.75
N TRP A 8 15.99 24.30 -29.53
CA TRP A 8 16.78 24.01 -28.34
C TRP A 8 16.56 22.55 -27.94
N LEU A 9 17.34 21.64 -28.52
CA LEU A 9 17.59 20.32 -27.96
C LEU A 9 18.54 20.50 -26.77
N MET A 10 17.95 20.68 -25.57
CA MET A 10 18.68 20.51 -24.32
C MET A 10 19.05 19.02 -24.22
N ALA A 11 20.25 18.68 -24.69
CA ALA A 11 20.90 17.44 -24.34
C ALA A 11 21.20 17.48 -22.84
N ILE A 12 20.25 17.05 -22.02
CA ILE A 12 20.50 16.73 -20.63
C ILE A 12 21.35 15.47 -20.67
N THR A 13 22.67 15.65 -20.61
CA THR A 13 23.59 14.59 -20.24
C THR A 13 23.22 14.18 -18.83
N VAL A 14 22.41 13.13 -18.72
CA VAL A 14 22.20 12.40 -17.47
C VAL A 14 23.55 11.76 -17.14
N THR A 15 24.41 12.50 -16.46
CA THR A 15 25.54 11.92 -15.75
C THR A 15 24.92 10.89 -14.81
N SER A 16 25.29 9.63 -15.01
CA SER A 16 24.93 8.56 -14.09
C SER A 16 25.26 9.05 -12.68
N LEU A 17 24.23 9.16 -11.85
CA LEU A 17 24.39 9.49 -10.45
C LEU A 17 25.47 8.56 -9.87
N PRO A 18 26.42 9.07 -9.08
CA PRO A 18 27.34 8.20 -8.37
C PRO A 18 26.51 7.17 -7.61
N ALA A 19 26.87 5.89 -7.71
CA ALA A 19 26.18 4.73 -7.14
C ALA A 19 25.97 4.79 -5.61
N VAL A 20 26.30 5.91 -4.97
CA VAL A 20 26.26 6.20 -3.54
C VAL A 20 24.81 6.31 -3.00
N ALA A 21 23.80 6.53 -3.84
CA ALA A 21 22.40 6.62 -3.38
C ALA A 21 21.63 5.27 -3.39
N GLN A 22 22.07 4.27 -4.16
CA GLN A 22 21.47 2.92 -4.11
C GLN A 22 22.07 2.04 -3.00
N VAL A 23 23.17 2.49 -2.38
CA VAL A 23 23.82 1.76 -1.27
C VAL A 23 23.10 1.97 0.06
N GLN A 24 22.23 2.98 0.23
CA GLN A 24 21.62 3.29 1.54
C GLN A 24 20.25 2.67 1.82
N THR A 25 19.51 2.20 0.84
CA THR A 25 18.31 1.35 1.10
C THR A 25 18.65 -0.14 1.13
N ASN A 26 19.83 -0.52 0.62
CA ASN A 26 20.44 -1.84 0.79
C ASN A 26 21.36 -1.93 2.03
N LEU A 27 21.20 -1.03 3.01
CA LEU A 27 21.37 -1.45 4.41
C LEU A 27 20.26 -2.48 4.66
N LEU A 28 20.51 -3.68 4.14
CA LEU A 28 19.78 -4.90 4.38
C LEU A 28 19.71 -5.00 5.89
N LEU A 29 18.58 -4.53 6.43
CA LEU A 29 18.17 -4.93 7.76
C LEU A 29 18.26 -6.47 7.74
N PRO A 30 18.98 -7.06 8.71
CA PRO A 30 19.41 -8.46 8.65
C PRO A 30 18.25 -9.34 8.20
N GLU A 31 18.51 -10.27 7.26
CA GLU A 31 17.53 -11.06 6.51
C GLU A 31 16.14 -11.16 7.19
N GLY A 32 15.18 -10.46 6.62
CA GLY A 32 13.85 -10.25 7.18
C GLY A 32 13.52 -8.76 7.24
N GLN A 33 12.42 -8.33 6.62
CA GLN A 33 12.00 -6.94 6.77
C GLN A 33 11.77 -6.63 8.25
N PRO A 34 12.17 -5.43 8.71
CA PRO A 34 12.07 -5.09 10.11
C PRO A 34 10.59 -5.10 10.55
N PRO A 35 10.27 -5.59 11.75
CA PRO A 35 8.89 -5.67 12.23
C PRO A 35 8.11 -4.36 12.13
N TRP A 36 8.79 -3.21 12.22
CA TRP A 36 8.15 -1.89 12.12
C TRP A 36 7.50 -1.65 10.76
N ARG A 37 8.10 -2.13 9.65
CA ARG A 37 7.58 -1.89 8.30
C ARG A 37 6.24 -2.60 8.11
N THR A 38 6.19 -3.89 8.43
CA THR A 38 4.95 -4.68 8.42
C THR A 38 3.87 -4.03 9.30
N VAL A 39 4.26 -3.52 10.48
CA VAL A 39 3.32 -2.81 11.36
C VAL A 39 2.81 -1.54 10.71
N ALA A 40 3.66 -0.73 10.08
CA ALA A 40 3.26 0.52 9.43
C ALA A 40 2.28 0.26 8.28
N ASN A 41 2.54 -0.77 7.47
CA ASN A 41 1.74 -1.16 6.30
C ASN A 41 0.36 -1.73 6.65
N SER A 42 0.23 -2.32 7.84
CA SER A 42 -1.02 -2.96 8.26
C SER A 42 -2.12 -1.95 8.62
N ASP A 43 -3.31 -2.10 8.04
CA ASP A 43 -4.54 -1.46 8.51
C ASP A 43 -5.06 -2.08 9.79
N LEU A 44 -4.96 -3.41 9.85
CA LEU A 44 -5.48 -4.25 10.91
C LEU A 44 -4.41 -5.25 11.33
N ILE A 45 -4.15 -5.34 12.62
CA ILE A 45 -3.32 -6.40 13.20
C ILE A 45 -4.16 -7.11 14.24
N VAL A 46 -4.31 -8.42 14.08
CA VAL A 46 -5.25 -9.24 14.86
C VAL A 46 -4.57 -10.49 15.36
N ARG A 47 -4.86 -10.86 16.61
CA ARG A 47 -4.57 -12.18 17.18
C ARG A 47 -5.84 -13.01 17.14
N GLY A 48 -5.77 -14.22 16.61
CA GLY A 48 -6.94 -15.06 16.44
C GLY A 48 -6.61 -16.50 16.05
N LYS A 49 -7.63 -17.35 15.97
CA LYS A 49 -7.49 -18.72 15.46
C LYS A 49 -7.65 -18.71 13.95
N LEU A 50 -6.62 -19.15 13.22
CA LEU A 50 -6.68 -19.28 11.77
C LEU A 50 -7.46 -20.55 11.39
N VAL A 51 -8.33 -20.43 10.39
CA VAL A 51 -9.04 -21.55 9.78
C VAL A 51 -8.81 -21.49 8.28
N VAL A 52 -8.10 -22.49 7.78
CA VAL A 52 -7.69 -22.61 6.38
C VAL A 52 -8.67 -23.58 5.69
N PRO A 53 -9.30 -23.20 4.57
CA PRO A 53 -10.15 -24.10 3.84
C PRO A 53 -9.29 -25.10 3.05
N VAL A 54 -8.81 -26.16 3.71
CA VAL A 54 -8.14 -27.28 3.04
C VAL A 54 -9.10 -28.46 2.91
N ASP A 55 -9.04 -29.13 1.75
CA ASP A 55 -9.69 -30.42 1.56
C ASP A 55 -8.97 -31.45 2.45
N PRO A 56 -9.68 -32.15 3.36
CA PRO A 56 -9.06 -33.05 4.33
C PRO A 56 -8.46 -34.30 3.68
N THR A 57 -8.89 -34.65 2.48
CA THR A 57 -8.44 -35.84 1.74
C THR A 57 -7.17 -35.55 0.96
N THR A 58 -7.08 -34.36 0.36
CA THR A 58 -5.97 -34.00 -0.53
C THR A 58 -4.94 -33.06 0.10
N GLY A 59 -5.28 -32.40 1.21
CA GLY A 59 -4.47 -31.34 1.81
C GLY A 59 -4.30 -30.11 0.90
N ARG A 60 -5.09 -30.03 -0.18
CA ARG A 60 -5.06 -28.94 -1.15
C ARG A 60 -6.18 -27.96 -0.85
N PHE A 61 -5.97 -26.71 -1.27
CA PHE A 61 -7.03 -25.73 -1.27
C PHE A 61 -8.12 -26.11 -2.30
N PRO A 62 -9.39 -25.80 -2.03
CA PRO A 62 -10.47 -26.06 -2.97
C PRO A 62 -10.26 -25.26 -4.25
N ARG A 63 -10.57 -25.87 -5.41
CA ARG A 63 -10.54 -25.16 -6.70
C ARG A 63 -11.57 -24.04 -6.79
N HIS A 64 -12.68 -24.19 -6.07
CA HIS A 64 -13.76 -23.22 -6.03
C HIS A 64 -14.10 -22.92 -4.57
N ASP A 65 -13.71 -21.73 -4.11
CA ASP A 65 -14.19 -21.21 -2.84
C ASP A 65 -15.41 -20.31 -3.09
N PRO A 66 -16.61 -20.69 -2.63
CA PRO A 66 -17.83 -19.88 -2.84
C PRO A 66 -17.77 -18.50 -2.18
N TYR A 67 -16.79 -18.25 -1.31
CA TYR A 67 -16.59 -17.02 -0.55
C TYR A 67 -15.48 -16.13 -1.10
N SER A 68 -14.68 -16.68 -2.01
CA SER A 68 -13.66 -15.95 -2.74
C SER A 68 -14.26 -14.95 -3.72
N THR A 69 -13.53 -13.86 -3.94
CA THR A 69 -13.89 -12.76 -4.84
C THR A 69 -13.54 -13.03 -6.30
N ALA A 70 -12.61 -13.96 -6.56
CA ALA A 70 -12.12 -14.25 -7.90
C ALA A 70 -11.56 -15.68 -8.01
N GLU A 71 -11.47 -16.18 -9.25
CA GLU A 71 -10.74 -17.40 -9.55
C GLU A 71 -9.28 -17.30 -9.05
N GLY A 72 -8.77 -18.37 -8.45
CA GLY A 72 -7.41 -18.43 -7.91
C GLY A 72 -7.24 -17.95 -6.47
N TYR A 73 -8.29 -17.39 -5.86
CA TYR A 73 -8.30 -16.99 -4.46
C TYR A 73 -9.13 -17.96 -3.61
N VAL A 74 -8.74 -18.10 -2.34
CA VAL A 74 -9.52 -18.71 -1.26
C VAL A 74 -9.67 -17.71 -0.13
N THR A 75 -10.72 -17.84 0.65
CA THR A 75 -10.99 -17.02 1.83
C THR A 75 -10.53 -17.76 3.08
N LEU A 76 -9.43 -17.29 3.68
CA LEU A 76 -9.04 -17.71 5.01
C LEU A 76 -9.95 -17.04 6.03
N ARG A 77 -10.31 -17.76 7.10
CA ARG A 77 -11.07 -17.19 8.21
C ARG A 77 -10.18 -17.05 9.42
N LEU A 78 -10.22 -15.87 10.04
CA LEU A 78 -9.52 -15.63 11.30
C LEU A 78 -10.54 -15.29 12.38
N ILE A 79 -10.72 -16.21 13.34
CA ILE A 79 -11.59 -16.01 14.50
C ILE A 79 -10.85 -15.15 15.50
N ILE A 80 -11.29 -13.89 15.64
CA ILE A 80 -10.59 -12.84 16.37
C ILE A 80 -10.70 -13.08 17.87
N LYS A 81 -9.54 -13.10 18.53
CA LYS A 81 -9.43 -13.05 20.00
C LYS A 81 -9.08 -11.65 20.49
N GLU A 82 -8.21 -10.94 19.77
CA GLU A 82 -7.74 -9.61 20.15
C GLU A 82 -7.39 -8.78 18.91
N VAL A 83 -7.83 -7.52 18.88
CA VAL A 83 -7.39 -6.54 17.86
C VAL A 83 -6.23 -5.73 18.44
N LEU A 84 -5.04 -5.89 17.86
CA LEU A 84 -3.81 -5.23 18.32
C LEU A 84 -3.65 -3.83 17.71
N LYS A 85 -3.95 -3.69 16.41
CA LYS A 85 -3.93 -2.42 15.65
C LYS A 85 -5.18 -2.34 14.78
N GLY A 86 -5.70 -1.12 14.60
CA GLY A 86 -6.80 -0.86 13.68
C GLY A 86 -8.18 -1.11 14.28
N ARG A 87 -9.17 -1.24 13.40
CA ARG A 87 -10.54 -1.64 13.71
C ARG A 87 -10.98 -2.62 12.63
N VAL A 88 -11.71 -3.65 13.03
CA VAL A 88 -12.35 -4.56 12.07
C VAL A 88 -13.45 -3.77 11.39
N GLU A 89 -13.37 -3.70 10.07
CA GLU A 89 -14.38 -3.02 9.27
C GLU A 89 -15.54 -3.98 9.08
N THR A 90 -16.67 -3.62 9.66
CA THR A 90 -17.94 -4.23 9.30
C THR A 90 -18.35 -3.66 7.95
N GLU A 91 -18.76 -4.51 7.00
CA GLU A 91 -19.24 -4.05 5.68
C GLU A 91 -20.17 -2.83 5.88
N PRO A 92 -19.90 -1.71 5.18
CA PRO A 92 -20.73 -0.54 5.34
C PRO A 92 -22.18 -0.92 5.00
N GLU A 93 -23.12 -0.45 5.81
CA GLU A 93 -24.55 -0.66 5.58
C GLU A 93 -25.02 -0.16 4.20
N ARG A 94 -24.18 0.56 3.43
CA ARG A 94 -24.50 1.04 2.09
C ARG A 94 -23.27 0.96 1.19
N VAL A 95 -23.12 -0.14 0.45
CA VAL A 95 -22.41 -0.13 -0.84
C VAL A 95 -23.10 0.93 -1.70
N ASN A 96 -22.36 1.90 -2.23
CA ASN A 96 -22.93 3.01 -2.99
C ASN A 96 -23.85 2.47 -4.11
N PRO A 97 -25.18 2.66 -4.01
CA PRO A 97 -26.14 2.01 -4.90
C PRO A 97 -26.06 2.54 -6.33
N LEU A 98 -25.32 3.62 -6.60
CA LEU A 98 -25.25 4.25 -7.91
C LEU A 98 -24.42 3.42 -8.92
N PHE A 99 -23.27 2.88 -8.50
CA PHE A 99 -22.47 2.00 -9.36
C PHE A 99 -23.17 0.67 -9.62
N THR A 100 -23.91 0.16 -8.63
CA THR A 100 -24.67 -1.09 -8.80
C THR A 100 -25.92 -0.87 -9.63
N LYS A 101 -26.72 0.18 -9.43
CA LYS A 101 -27.99 0.34 -10.18
C LYS A 101 -27.80 0.56 -11.69
N GLU A 102 -26.90 1.46 -12.10
CA GLU A 102 -26.63 1.74 -13.51
C GLU A 102 -25.98 0.52 -14.21
N LEU A 103 -24.99 -0.11 -13.56
CA LEU A 103 -24.34 -1.31 -14.09
C LEU A 103 -25.30 -2.50 -14.15
N ILE A 104 -26.08 -2.75 -13.10
CA ILE A 104 -27.11 -3.81 -13.08
C ILE A 104 -28.14 -3.55 -14.18
N LYS A 105 -28.55 -2.29 -14.40
CA LYS A 105 -29.46 -1.94 -15.48
C LYS A 105 -28.85 -2.21 -16.85
N LYS A 106 -27.57 -1.87 -17.07
CA LYS A 106 -26.84 -2.19 -18.31
C LYS A 106 -26.69 -3.70 -18.54
N LEU A 107 -26.30 -4.44 -17.50
CA LEU A 107 -26.15 -5.90 -17.55
C LEU A 107 -27.50 -6.60 -17.81
N LYS A 108 -28.58 -6.17 -17.16
CA LYS A 108 -29.93 -6.68 -17.44
C LYS A 108 -30.39 -6.42 -18.88
N ARG A 109 -30.01 -5.27 -19.49
CA ARG A 109 -30.35 -4.95 -20.89
C ARG A 109 -29.67 -5.90 -21.89
N VAL A 110 -28.51 -6.45 -21.56
CA VAL A 110 -27.81 -7.44 -22.40
C VAL A 110 -28.14 -8.89 -22.00
N GLY A 111 -29.22 -9.11 -21.25
CA GLY A 111 -29.68 -10.44 -20.86
C GLY A 111 -28.86 -11.11 -19.75
N ILE A 112 -27.92 -10.41 -19.12
CA ILE A 112 -27.12 -10.95 -18.02
C ILE A 112 -27.94 -10.87 -16.72
N LYS A 113 -28.29 -12.03 -16.17
CA LYS A 113 -28.97 -12.14 -14.87
C LYS A 113 -27.98 -11.80 -13.75
N VAL A 114 -28.09 -10.60 -13.19
CA VAL A 114 -27.30 -10.20 -12.03
C VAL A 114 -28.07 -10.55 -10.76
N GLU A 115 -27.67 -11.63 -10.10
CA GLU A 115 -28.12 -11.93 -8.73
C GLU A 115 -27.25 -11.14 -7.76
N LEU A 116 -27.82 -10.08 -7.19
CA LEU A 116 -27.24 -9.42 -6.04
C LEU A 116 -27.28 -10.40 -4.88
N ARG A 117 -26.14 -11.04 -4.58
CA ARG A 117 -26.00 -11.83 -3.35
C ARG A 117 -26.36 -10.91 -2.19
N SER A 118 -27.31 -11.34 -1.36
CA SER A 118 -27.72 -10.62 -0.16
C SER A 118 -26.51 -10.23 0.66
N LYS A 119 -26.47 -8.99 1.17
CA LYS A 119 -25.41 -8.50 2.08
C LYS A 119 -25.09 -9.58 3.09
N ARG A 120 -23.85 -10.01 3.08
CA ARG A 120 -23.41 -11.01 4.03
C ARG A 120 -23.05 -10.27 5.31
N ALA A 121 -23.83 -10.46 6.36
CA ALA A 121 -23.39 -10.03 7.68
C ALA A 121 -22.13 -10.82 8.04
N LEU A 122 -20.96 -10.19 7.94
CA LEU A 122 -19.73 -10.78 8.45
C LEU A 122 -19.89 -10.95 9.97
N PRO A 123 -19.52 -12.12 10.54
CA PRO A 123 -19.53 -12.29 11.98
C PRO A 123 -18.65 -11.22 12.63
N LYS A 124 -19.14 -10.58 13.71
CA LYS A 124 -18.42 -9.49 14.40
C LYS A 124 -17.05 -9.92 14.95
N ASN A 125 -16.84 -11.22 15.09
CA ASN A 125 -15.65 -11.85 15.64
C ASN A 125 -14.81 -12.57 14.57
N GLU A 126 -15.04 -12.33 13.28
CA GLU A 126 -14.26 -12.93 12.20
C GLU A 126 -13.70 -11.88 11.25
N VAL A 127 -12.48 -12.12 10.77
CA VAL A 127 -11.89 -11.42 9.62
C VAL A 127 -11.68 -12.42 8.50
N TRP A 128 -12.04 -11.99 7.29
CA TRP A 128 -11.95 -12.78 6.08
C TRP A 128 -10.80 -12.26 5.24
N ILE A 129 -9.86 -13.14 4.93
CA ILE A 129 -8.62 -12.79 4.23
C ILE A 129 -8.68 -13.45 2.87
N ASP A 130 -8.69 -12.65 1.81
CA ASP A 130 -8.59 -13.16 0.45
C ASP A 130 -7.12 -13.53 0.19
N TYR A 131 -6.85 -14.83 0.08
CA TYR A 131 -5.53 -15.41 -0.10
C TYR A 131 -5.45 -16.05 -1.48
N PHE A 132 -4.48 -15.63 -2.30
CA PHE A 132 -4.26 -16.26 -3.59
C PHE A 132 -3.49 -17.56 -3.41
N VAL A 133 -3.80 -18.57 -4.22
CA VAL A 133 -3.32 -19.94 -4.04
C VAL A 133 -2.67 -20.50 -5.31
N HIS A 134 -2.61 -19.72 -6.38
CA HIS A 134 -2.63 -20.30 -7.71
C HIS A 134 -1.34 -21.03 -8.14
N GLU A 135 -1.32 -22.36 -7.99
CA GLU A 135 -0.30 -23.27 -8.55
C GLU A 135 -0.69 -23.85 -9.93
N SER A 136 -1.96 -23.75 -10.35
CA SER A 136 -2.53 -24.61 -11.42
C SER A 136 -3.09 -23.95 -12.69
N TYR A 137 -2.94 -22.64 -12.92
CA TYR A 137 -3.37 -22.00 -14.17
C TYR A 137 -2.15 -21.52 -14.94
N THR A 138 -1.92 -22.16 -16.08
CA THR A 138 -1.52 -21.46 -17.29
C THR A 138 -2.60 -20.40 -17.57
N VAL A 139 -2.48 -19.23 -16.94
CA VAL A 139 -3.21 -18.04 -17.38
C VAL A 139 -2.91 -17.96 -18.87
N ALA A 140 -3.91 -18.10 -19.73
CA ALA A 140 -3.71 -17.95 -21.16
C ALA A 140 -2.90 -16.64 -21.37
N PRO A 141 -1.83 -16.64 -22.18
CA PRO A 141 -0.88 -15.51 -22.32
C PRO A 141 -1.52 -14.18 -22.76
N LEU A 142 -2.84 -14.15 -22.97
CA LEU A 142 -3.63 -13.01 -23.39
C LEU A 142 -3.97 -12.01 -22.26
N ARG A 143 -3.48 -12.21 -21.03
CA ARG A 143 -3.60 -11.22 -19.93
C ARG A 143 -2.24 -10.78 -19.34
N ASP A 144 -1.14 -11.03 -20.04
CA ASP A 144 0.22 -10.63 -19.62
C ASP A 144 0.49 -9.12 -19.68
N HIS A 145 -0.47 -8.29 -20.11
CA HIS A 145 -0.33 -6.83 -20.06
C HIS A 145 -0.53 -6.21 -18.67
N TYR A 146 -1.02 -6.99 -17.70
CA TYR A 146 -0.90 -6.61 -16.31
C TYR A 146 0.42 -7.19 -15.79
N ALA A 147 1.48 -6.40 -15.93
CA ALA A 147 2.80 -6.64 -15.34
C ALA A 147 2.73 -6.62 -13.80
N TRP A 148 1.89 -7.47 -13.21
CA TRP A 148 2.11 -7.98 -11.88
C TRP A 148 3.23 -9.01 -12.06
N PRO A 149 4.52 -8.69 -11.75
CA PRO A 149 5.45 -9.77 -11.46
C PRO A 149 4.73 -10.71 -10.51
N ARG A 150 4.78 -12.04 -10.70
CA ARG A 150 4.23 -12.96 -9.71
C ARG A 150 5.25 -13.01 -8.58
N PRO A 151 5.17 -12.18 -7.52
CA PRO A 151 6.07 -12.39 -6.40
C PRO A 151 5.79 -13.78 -5.86
N GLU A 152 6.83 -14.44 -5.33
CA GLU A 152 6.63 -15.47 -4.32
C GLU A 152 5.56 -14.97 -3.36
N GLN A 153 4.47 -15.74 -3.26
CA GLN A 153 3.36 -15.32 -2.44
C GLN A 153 3.73 -15.57 -1.01
N VAL A 154 3.78 -14.49 -0.25
CA VAL A 154 4.12 -14.55 1.15
C VAL A 154 2.92 -14.06 1.95
N PRO A 155 2.41 -14.85 2.91
CA PRO A 155 2.91 -16.16 3.35
C PRO A 155 2.68 -17.26 2.29
N THR A 156 3.57 -18.27 2.26
CA THR A 156 3.46 -19.39 1.30
C THR A 156 2.28 -20.29 1.62
N SER A 157 1.84 -21.08 0.64
CA SER A 157 0.73 -22.04 0.81
C SER A 157 1.03 -23.01 1.95
N GLU A 158 2.26 -23.51 2.03
CA GLU A 158 2.76 -24.36 3.10
C GLU A 158 2.72 -23.68 4.47
N GLN A 159 3.19 -22.42 4.56
CA GLN A 159 3.15 -21.65 5.80
C GLN A 159 1.70 -21.46 6.28
N VAL A 160 0.79 -21.05 5.40
CA VAL A 160 -0.64 -20.87 5.74
C VAL A 160 -1.24 -22.18 6.26
N LYS A 161 -1.03 -23.29 5.55
CA LYS A 161 -1.54 -24.61 5.96
C LYS A 161 -0.94 -25.08 7.29
N SER A 162 0.36 -24.85 7.51
CA SER A 162 1.03 -25.24 8.75
C SER A 162 0.45 -24.55 9.99
N LEU A 163 -0.18 -23.38 9.80
CA LEU A 163 -0.82 -22.58 10.84
C LEU A 163 -2.33 -22.82 10.95
N ASP A 164 -2.90 -23.78 10.21
CA ASP A 164 -4.31 -24.11 10.32
C ASP A 164 -4.69 -24.53 11.74
N ASN A 165 -5.83 -24.05 12.21
CA ASN A 165 -6.34 -24.21 13.55
C ASN A 165 -5.43 -23.71 14.70
N GLN A 166 -4.33 -23.00 14.40
CA GLN A 166 -3.45 -22.43 15.42
C GLN A 166 -3.85 -20.99 15.78
N GLU A 167 -3.41 -20.54 16.96
CA GLU A 167 -3.47 -19.11 17.29
C GLU A 167 -2.33 -18.36 16.62
N VAL A 168 -2.67 -17.38 15.81
CA VAL A 168 -1.76 -16.60 14.97
C VAL A 168 -1.92 -15.11 15.23
N VAL A 169 -0.90 -14.37 14.82
CA VAL A 169 -0.97 -12.94 14.56
C VAL A 169 -0.97 -12.74 13.05
N ALA A 170 -1.96 -12.00 12.54
CA ALA A 170 -2.05 -11.62 11.14
C ALA A 170 -1.96 -10.10 10.99
N CYS A 171 -1.10 -9.65 10.08
CA CYS A 171 -0.88 -8.27 9.69
C CYS A 171 -1.55 -8.03 8.33
N LEU A 172 -2.63 -7.25 8.33
CA LEU A 172 -3.57 -7.17 7.23
C LEU A 172 -3.70 -5.74 6.71
N THR A 173 -3.82 -5.61 5.39
CA THR A 173 -4.19 -4.38 4.70
C THR A 173 -5.62 -4.50 4.19
N ALA A 174 -6.39 -3.42 4.27
CA ALA A 174 -7.76 -3.35 3.79
C ALA A 174 -7.76 -2.82 2.35
N SER A 175 -8.51 -3.49 1.49
CA SER A 175 -8.81 -3.03 0.14
C SER A 175 -10.31 -2.75 0.06
N GLU A 176 -10.66 -1.54 -0.32
CA GLU A 176 -12.05 -1.13 -0.59
C GLU A 176 -12.36 -1.28 -2.08
N GLN A 177 -12.15 -2.49 -2.63
CA GLN A 177 -12.48 -2.75 -4.03
C GLN A 177 -13.97 -3.08 -4.17
N PHE A 178 -14.62 -2.44 -5.15
CA PHE A 178 -16.03 -2.65 -5.47
C PHE A 178 -17.00 -2.39 -4.30
N GLY A 179 -16.60 -1.54 -3.35
CA GLY A 179 -17.40 -1.17 -2.19
C GLY A 179 -17.54 -2.28 -1.13
N LEU A 180 -16.72 -3.33 -1.21
CA LEU A 180 -16.57 -4.34 -0.18
C LEU A 180 -15.19 -4.19 0.46
N VAL A 181 -15.13 -4.22 1.79
CA VAL A 181 -13.86 -4.25 2.49
C VAL A 181 -13.35 -5.68 2.48
N ARG A 182 -12.19 -5.89 1.89
CA ARG A 182 -11.47 -7.17 1.90
C ARG A 182 -10.12 -7.00 2.55
N TYR A 183 -9.70 -8.00 3.30
CA TYR A 183 -8.37 -8.02 3.89
C TYR A 183 -7.43 -8.89 3.08
N TYR A 184 -6.21 -8.40 2.94
CA TYR A 184 -5.07 -9.10 2.35
C TYR A 184 -3.90 -9.01 3.33
N PHE A 185 -2.85 -9.82 3.14
CA PHE A 185 -1.64 -9.64 3.93
C PHE A 185 -0.95 -8.32 3.57
N ALA A 186 -0.51 -7.58 4.59
CA ALA A 186 -0.08 -6.18 4.45
C ALA A 186 1.28 -5.98 3.78
N ASP A 187 2.08 -7.04 3.66
CA ASP A 187 3.42 -7.00 3.07
C ASP A 187 3.73 -8.35 2.39
N ARG A 188 4.82 -8.40 1.63
CA ARG A 188 5.29 -9.60 0.94
C ARG A 188 6.37 -10.31 1.77
N THR A 189 6.09 -10.54 3.05
CA THR A 189 7.05 -11.21 3.95
C THR A 189 6.40 -12.28 4.80
N PRO A 190 7.13 -13.32 5.24
CA PRO A 190 6.52 -14.39 6.04
C PRO A 190 6.01 -13.87 7.38
N SER A 191 6.58 -12.76 7.86
CA SER A 191 6.24 -12.12 9.14
C SER A 191 4.81 -11.58 9.21
N VAL A 192 4.11 -11.47 8.09
CA VAL A 192 2.70 -11.00 8.05
C VAL A 192 1.73 -12.01 8.65
N LEU A 193 2.13 -13.28 8.77
CA LEU A 193 1.35 -14.35 9.39
C LEU A 193 2.26 -15.25 10.22
N VAL A 194 2.19 -15.12 11.54
CA VAL A 194 3.05 -15.89 12.45
C VAL A 194 2.26 -16.50 13.59
N ARG A 195 2.78 -17.57 14.19
CA ARG A 195 2.22 -18.13 15.42
C ARG A 195 2.25 -17.10 16.55
N ALA A 196 1.18 -17.02 17.33
CA ALA A 196 1.02 -16.02 18.39
C ALA A 196 1.79 -16.37 19.68
N HIS A 197 3.12 -16.36 19.62
CA HIS A 197 3.96 -16.47 20.81
C HIS A 197 3.81 -15.24 21.71
N ARG A 198 3.81 -15.44 23.03
CA ARG A 198 3.65 -14.36 24.02
C ARG A 198 4.63 -13.21 23.78
N ASP A 199 5.90 -13.52 23.56
CA ASP A 199 6.96 -12.52 23.40
C ASP A 199 6.83 -11.76 22.08
N ALA A 200 6.50 -12.47 20.98
CA ALA A 200 6.22 -11.85 19.69
C ALA A 200 5.03 -10.88 19.75
N VAL A 201 3.94 -11.28 20.41
CA VAL A 201 2.77 -10.42 20.61
C VAL A 201 3.13 -9.18 21.44
N GLN A 202 3.95 -9.33 22.49
CA GLN A 202 4.38 -8.19 23.30
C GLN A 202 5.32 -7.25 22.55
N ALA A 203 6.27 -7.78 21.77
CA ALA A 203 7.12 -6.99 20.89
C ALA A 203 6.28 -6.18 19.89
N LEU A 204 5.27 -6.81 19.29
CA LEU A 204 4.36 -6.16 18.36
C LEU A 204 3.53 -5.06 19.02
N LYS A 205 3.04 -5.28 20.24
CA LYS A 205 2.34 -4.25 21.03
C LYS A 205 3.23 -3.04 21.32
N ARG A 206 4.50 -3.28 21.69
CA ARG A 206 5.49 -2.20 21.90
C ARG A 206 5.71 -1.41 20.62
N GLU A 207 5.86 -2.10 19.49
CA GLU A 207 6.04 -1.46 18.19
C GLU A 207 4.83 -0.65 17.75
N ILE A 208 3.61 -1.18 17.87
CA ILE A 208 2.37 -0.44 17.61
C ILE A 208 2.29 0.82 18.49
N LYS A 209 2.64 0.72 19.78
CA LYS A 209 2.66 1.85 20.70
C LYS A 209 3.70 2.90 20.28
N ARG A 210 4.89 2.48 19.88
CA ARG A 210 5.96 3.35 19.38
C ARG A 210 5.52 4.11 18.13
N GLN A 211 4.99 3.42 17.12
CA GLN A 211 4.54 4.08 15.88
C GLN A 211 3.40 5.08 16.13
N ARG A 212 2.46 4.75 17.03
CA ARG A 212 1.43 5.71 17.46
C ARG A 212 2.03 6.94 18.13
N ALA A 213 3.06 6.77 18.96
CA ALA A 213 3.76 7.88 19.59
C ALA A 213 4.52 8.74 18.57
N ILE A 214 5.20 8.13 17.60
CA ILE A 214 5.88 8.82 16.49
C ILE A 214 4.86 9.63 15.68
N ALA A 215 3.80 9.00 15.20
CA ALA A 215 2.80 9.66 14.36
C ALA A 215 2.09 10.82 15.09
N LYS A 216 1.74 10.64 16.36
CA LYS A 216 1.10 11.66 17.20
C LYS A 216 2.06 12.80 17.58
N GLY A 217 3.33 12.46 17.84
CA GLY A 217 4.37 13.39 18.29
C GLY A 217 5.14 14.08 17.16
N PHE A 218 4.91 13.68 15.89
CA PHE A 218 5.72 14.11 14.75
C PHE A 218 5.87 15.62 14.68
N ASN A 219 4.77 16.37 14.77
CA ASN A 219 4.76 17.84 14.68
C ASN A 219 5.54 18.56 15.80
N ARG A 220 5.95 17.84 16.86
CA ARG A 220 6.75 18.35 17.98
C ARG A 220 8.15 17.75 18.02
N SER A 221 8.47 16.86 17.09
CA SER A 221 9.76 16.16 17.05
C SER A 221 10.80 17.03 16.34
N ALA A 222 12.08 16.77 16.59
CA ALA A 222 13.16 17.43 15.85
C ALA A 222 13.11 17.14 14.34
N LEU A 223 12.40 16.09 13.91
CA LEU A 223 12.22 15.73 12.50
C LEU A 223 11.37 16.73 11.73
N THR A 224 10.71 17.70 12.35
CA THR A 224 10.00 18.76 11.62
C THR A 224 10.92 19.89 11.17
N THR A 225 12.13 19.95 11.72
CA THR A 225 13.10 21.02 11.43
C THR A 225 13.42 21.06 9.93
N PRO A 226 13.34 22.23 9.27
CA PRO A 226 13.78 22.43 7.89
C PRO A 226 15.21 21.93 7.63
N ASP A 227 15.34 20.95 6.74
CA ASP A 227 16.60 20.61 6.09
C ASP A 227 16.87 21.55 4.87
N PRO A 228 18.08 21.55 4.30
CA PRO A 228 18.45 22.47 3.21
C PRO A 228 17.56 22.38 1.94
N LEU A 229 16.84 21.29 1.73
CA LEU A 229 15.94 21.12 0.57
C LEU A 229 14.50 21.54 0.87
N HIS A 230 14.19 21.97 2.09
CA HIS A 230 12.81 22.26 2.51
C HIS A 230 12.11 23.27 1.61
N GLU A 231 12.72 24.45 1.44
CA GLU A 231 12.13 25.53 0.63
C GLU A 231 12.02 25.15 -0.83
N ARG A 232 12.98 24.37 -1.35
CA ARG A 232 12.93 23.87 -2.73
C ARG A 232 11.75 22.91 -2.92
N VAL A 233 11.58 21.94 -2.03
CA VAL A 233 10.44 21.00 -2.10
C VAL A 233 9.13 21.75 -1.98
N LYS A 234 9.01 22.69 -1.02
CA LYS A 234 7.82 23.50 -0.84
C LYS A 234 7.44 24.27 -2.12
N LEU A 235 8.39 24.96 -2.73
CA LEU A 235 8.19 25.68 -4.00
C LEU A 235 7.72 24.73 -5.12
N LEU A 236 8.29 23.53 -5.21
CA LEU A 236 7.87 22.54 -6.19
C LEU A 236 6.43 22.07 -5.94
N LEU A 237 6.06 21.78 -4.69
CA LEU A 237 4.69 21.41 -4.33
C LEU A 237 3.70 22.54 -4.64
N ASP A 238 4.06 23.79 -4.39
CA ASP A 238 3.24 24.95 -4.77
C ASP A 238 3.03 25.00 -6.30
N ARG A 239 4.06 24.71 -7.10
CA ARG A 239 3.94 24.65 -8.57
C ARG A 239 3.05 23.51 -9.07
N THR A 240 2.79 22.48 -8.25
CA THR A 240 1.88 21.38 -8.63
C THR A 240 0.41 21.76 -8.62
N THR A 241 0.03 22.89 -7.99
CA THR A 241 -1.37 23.39 -8.03
C THR A 241 -1.71 24.11 -9.32
N SER A 242 -0.72 24.33 -10.21
CA SER A 242 -0.92 24.95 -11.52
C SER A 242 -0.74 23.93 -12.64
N ALA A 243 -1.75 23.81 -13.51
CA ALA A 243 -1.74 22.86 -14.62
C ALA A 243 -0.54 23.05 -15.56
N THR A 244 -0.05 24.29 -15.73
CA THR A 244 1.06 24.61 -16.65
C THR A 244 2.43 24.21 -16.09
N SER A 245 2.60 24.19 -14.77
CA SER A 245 3.88 23.88 -14.12
C SER A 245 3.92 22.53 -13.42
N GLN A 246 2.78 21.86 -13.26
CA GLN A 246 2.66 20.62 -12.49
C GLN A 246 3.57 19.50 -12.99
N PHE A 247 3.59 19.23 -14.30
CA PHE A 247 4.39 18.14 -14.86
C PHE A 247 5.89 18.34 -14.61
N THR A 248 6.39 19.55 -14.88
CA THR A 248 7.80 19.91 -14.62
C THR A 248 8.11 19.85 -13.13
N ALA A 249 7.21 20.32 -12.26
CA ALA A 249 7.40 20.25 -10.81
C ALA A 249 7.51 18.80 -10.31
N PHE A 250 6.73 17.87 -10.87
CA PHE A 250 6.84 16.44 -10.53
C PHE A 250 8.16 15.82 -10.98
N LEU A 251 8.60 16.12 -12.20
CA LEU A 251 9.93 15.68 -12.69
C LEU A 251 11.04 16.20 -11.78
N GLU A 252 10.97 17.47 -11.37
CA GLU A 252 11.94 18.07 -10.47
C GLU A 252 11.91 17.44 -9.07
N LEU A 253 10.72 17.12 -8.54
CA LEU A 253 10.58 16.40 -7.25
C LEU A 253 11.16 14.99 -7.31
N GLU A 254 10.85 14.23 -8.36
CA GLU A 254 11.41 12.89 -8.58
C GLU A 254 12.93 12.95 -8.72
N PHE A 255 13.46 13.95 -9.43
CA PHE A 255 14.89 14.17 -9.63
C PHE A 255 15.66 14.47 -8.33
N LEU A 256 15.00 14.98 -7.28
CA LEU A 256 15.65 15.12 -5.96
C LEU A 256 16.06 13.77 -5.36
N GLY A 257 15.39 12.68 -5.76
CA GLY A 257 15.67 11.32 -5.31
C GLY A 257 15.65 11.17 -3.79
N ALA A 258 16.51 10.29 -3.26
CA ALA A 258 16.59 10.00 -1.83
C ALA A 258 16.93 11.23 -0.98
N SER A 259 17.64 12.22 -1.54
CA SER A 259 18.01 13.44 -0.80
C SER A 259 16.80 14.31 -0.44
N GLY A 260 15.78 14.34 -1.30
CA GLY A 260 14.55 15.12 -1.08
C GLY A 260 13.54 14.47 -0.13
N VAL A 261 13.70 13.17 0.18
CA VAL A 261 12.73 12.38 0.95
C VAL A 261 12.37 12.99 2.30
N PRO A 262 13.33 13.42 3.15
CA PRO A 262 12.98 14.04 4.43
C PRO A 262 12.07 15.27 4.27
N SER A 263 12.39 16.15 3.32
CA SER A 263 11.59 17.34 3.02
C SER A 263 10.20 16.99 2.47
N MET A 264 10.11 16.01 1.56
CA MET A 264 8.84 15.53 1.00
C MET A 264 7.92 14.97 2.09
N ILE A 265 8.43 14.12 2.99
CA ILE A 265 7.64 13.55 4.09
C ILE A 265 7.14 14.64 5.05
N ARG A 266 7.97 15.65 5.36
CA ARG A 266 7.60 16.77 6.24
C ARG A 266 6.45 17.60 5.67
N LEU A 267 6.42 17.76 4.34
CA LEU A 267 5.42 18.56 3.62
C LEU A 267 4.27 17.73 3.03
N MET A 268 4.25 16.42 3.28
CA MET A 268 3.35 15.47 2.60
C MET A 268 1.85 15.66 2.91
N ASP A 269 1.49 16.10 4.12
CA ASP A 269 0.07 16.28 4.52
C ASP A 269 -0.54 17.56 3.93
N ASP A 270 -0.22 17.84 2.67
CA ASP A 270 -0.77 18.93 1.87
C ASP A 270 -1.98 18.43 1.08
N ARG A 271 -3.14 18.99 1.39
CA ARG A 271 -4.44 18.58 0.84
C ARG A 271 -4.97 19.52 -0.23
N ARG A 272 -4.13 20.43 -0.73
CA ARG A 272 -4.50 21.24 -1.91
C ARG A 272 -4.66 20.33 -3.12
N ARG A 273 -5.53 20.73 -4.04
CA ARG A 273 -5.76 20.03 -5.30
C ARG A 273 -4.60 20.26 -6.25
N LEU A 274 -4.29 19.24 -7.05
CA LEU A 274 -3.41 19.38 -8.20
C LEU A 274 -4.06 20.25 -9.29
N GLY A 275 -3.24 20.92 -10.09
CA GLY A 275 -3.71 21.74 -11.21
C GLY A 275 -4.44 20.93 -12.29
N THR A 276 -3.95 19.72 -12.57
CA THR A 276 -4.56 18.72 -13.45
C THR A 276 -4.71 17.43 -12.66
N PRO A 277 -5.94 17.08 -12.23
CA PRO A 277 -6.22 15.78 -11.63
C PRO A 277 -5.85 14.65 -12.60
N SER A 278 -5.34 13.54 -12.08
CA SER A 278 -5.03 12.35 -12.86
C SER A 278 -3.93 12.51 -13.92
N LEU A 279 -3.01 13.47 -13.73
CA LEU A 279 -1.84 13.57 -14.58
C LEU A 279 -0.98 12.30 -14.45
N PRO A 280 -0.61 11.63 -15.56
CA PRO A 280 0.29 10.50 -15.51
C PRO A 280 1.65 10.95 -15.00
N LEU A 281 2.16 10.26 -13.99
CA LEU A 281 3.51 10.48 -13.49
C LEU A 281 4.50 9.69 -14.36
N PRO A 282 5.60 10.30 -14.83
CA PRO A 282 6.64 9.61 -15.58
C PRO A 282 7.40 8.62 -14.68
N GLY A 283 7.99 7.56 -15.24
CA GLY A 283 8.90 6.66 -14.52
C GLY A 283 8.25 5.65 -13.56
N VAL A 284 7.08 5.96 -13.00
CA VAL A 284 6.24 4.97 -12.31
C VAL A 284 5.53 4.13 -13.35
N GLY A 285 6.10 2.95 -13.63
CA GLY A 285 5.46 1.90 -14.41
C GLY A 285 3.99 1.82 -13.99
N TRP A 286 3.12 2.16 -14.94
CA TRP A 286 1.73 2.50 -14.73
C TRP A 286 1.04 1.46 -13.84
N CYS A 287 0.80 1.83 -12.58
CA CYS A 287 0.10 0.97 -11.64
C CYS A 287 -1.41 1.10 -11.96
N GLY A 288 -1.86 0.34 -12.96
CA GLY A 288 -3.27 0.19 -13.33
C GLY A 288 -3.77 1.17 -14.39
N THR A 289 -4.23 0.60 -15.50
CA THR A 289 -4.71 1.20 -16.76
C THR A 289 -6.03 1.98 -16.67
N GLY A 290 -6.43 2.47 -15.51
CA GLY A 290 -7.59 3.35 -15.36
C GLY A 290 -7.17 4.80 -15.54
N ARG A 291 -7.69 5.49 -16.57
CA ARG A 291 -7.60 6.98 -16.67
C ARG A 291 -8.19 7.69 -15.42
N ASP A 292 -8.90 6.96 -14.57
CA ASP A 292 -9.69 7.48 -13.45
C ASP A 292 -8.99 7.40 -12.08
N SER A 293 -7.79 6.79 -11.98
CA SER A 293 -7.14 6.51 -10.68
C SER A 293 -5.86 7.29 -10.38
N GLY A 294 -5.59 8.38 -11.10
CA GLY A 294 -4.41 9.19 -10.81
C GLY A 294 -4.56 10.06 -9.55
N PRO A 295 -3.46 10.72 -9.11
CA PRO A 295 -3.47 11.55 -7.90
C PRO A 295 -4.39 12.77 -8.09
N GLU A 296 -5.07 13.15 -7.01
CA GLU A 296 -6.00 14.30 -7.00
C GLU A 296 -5.49 15.44 -6.11
N LEU A 297 -4.81 15.08 -5.03
CA LEU A 297 -4.24 16.00 -4.06
C LEU A 297 -2.71 15.91 -4.07
N ILE A 298 -2.05 16.95 -3.55
CA ILE A 298 -0.59 16.98 -3.41
C ILE A 298 -0.08 15.76 -2.63
N ILE A 299 -0.72 15.43 -1.51
CA ILE A 299 -0.43 14.22 -0.72
C ILE A 299 -0.43 12.92 -1.55
N ASP A 300 -1.35 12.77 -2.51
CA ASP A 300 -1.44 11.56 -3.35
C ASP A 300 -0.26 11.49 -4.34
N ALA A 301 0.15 12.65 -4.88
CA ALA A 301 1.31 12.75 -5.77
C ALA A 301 2.63 12.55 -5.02
N VAL A 302 2.79 13.15 -3.83
CA VAL A 302 3.98 12.98 -3.00
C VAL A 302 4.14 11.52 -2.58
N ASP A 303 3.05 10.84 -2.20
CA ASP A 303 3.08 9.40 -1.92
C ASP A 303 3.60 8.62 -3.12
N THR A 304 3.04 8.88 -4.31
CA THR A 304 3.45 8.18 -5.53
C THR A 304 4.94 8.41 -5.86
N ILE A 305 5.44 9.64 -5.68
CA ILE A 305 6.86 9.96 -5.86
C ILE A 305 7.74 9.25 -4.82
N LEU A 306 7.33 9.24 -3.55
CA LEU A 306 8.07 8.53 -2.50
C LEU A 306 8.14 7.02 -2.78
N VAL A 307 7.04 6.40 -3.23
CA VAL A 307 7.02 5.00 -3.68
C VAL A 307 7.97 4.80 -4.86
N ALA A 308 7.96 5.71 -5.83
CA ALA A 308 8.83 5.63 -7.01
C ALA A 308 10.32 5.68 -6.63
N VAL A 309 10.68 6.61 -5.74
CA VAL A 309 12.05 6.88 -5.31
C VAL A 309 12.57 5.78 -4.38
N LEU A 310 11.75 5.33 -3.42
CA LEU A 310 12.18 4.44 -2.34
C LEU A 310 11.86 2.96 -2.58
N LYS A 311 10.92 2.67 -3.50
CA LYS A 311 10.32 1.33 -3.68
C LYS A 311 9.65 0.81 -2.40
N GLU A 312 9.15 1.74 -1.59
CA GLU A 312 8.44 1.50 -0.33
C GLU A 312 7.00 2.00 -0.44
N ASP A 313 6.05 1.30 0.17
CA ASP A 313 4.62 1.67 0.18
C ASP A 313 4.06 1.49 1.60
N PHE A 314 3.29 2.47 2.08
CA PHE A 314 2.64 2.48 3.40
C PHE A 314 1.10 2.48 3.34
N GLY A 315 0.56 1.85 2.30
CA GLY A 315 -0.87 1.86 2.01
C GLY A 315 -1.21 3.02 1.12
N SER A 316 -0.84 2.88 -0.16
CA SER A 316 -0.94 3.87 -1.23
C SER A 316 -2.16 4.78 -1.11
N CYS A 317 -1.87 6.07 -0.96
CA CYS A 317 -2.84 7.15 -0.93
C CYS A 317 -3.70 7.18 -2.23
N GLY A 318 -3.14 6.77 -3.37
CA GLY A 318 -3.72 6.94 -4.70
C GLY A 318 -4.91 6.04 -5.04
N TYR A 319 -5.02 4.84 -4.46
CA TYR A 319 -6.06 3.88 -4.85
C TYR A 319 -7.39 4.07 -4.12
N ALA A 320 -7.34 4.21 -2.80
CA ALA A 320 -8.56 4.34 -1.99
C ALA A 320 -9.11 5.77 -1.99
N LYS A 321 -8.24 6.79 -2.16
CA LYS A 321 -8.58 8.22 -2.18
C LYS A 321 -9.42 8.69 -0.98
N THR A 322 -9.44 7.96 0.14
CA THR A 322 -10.15 8.34 1.37
C THR A 322 -9.24 9.14 2.30
N ASN A 323 -9.82 10.02 3.12
CA ASN A 323 -9.07 10.74 4.16
C ASN A 323 -8.40 9.80 5.17
N ARG A 324 -9.00 8.63 5.39
CA ARG A 324 -8.44 7.61 6.28
C ARG A 324 -7.17 7.00 5.69
N SER A 325 -7.21 6.57 4.43
CA SER A 325 -6.05 6.01 3.74
C SER A 325 -4.92 7.04 3.64
N ARG A 326 -5.25 8.30 3.33
CA ARG A 326 -4.28 9.42 3.34
C ARG A 326 -3.63 9.64 4.70
N ALA A 327 -4.41 9.65 5.78
CA ALA A 327 -3.87 9.79 7.13
C ALA A 327 -2.96 8.62 7.54
N LYS A 328 -3.30 7.39 7.13
CA LYS A 328 -2.45 6.20 7.32
C LYS A 328 -1.13 6.33 6.57
N CYS A 329 -1.20 6.63 5.28
CA CYS A 329 -0.08 6.84 4.37
C CYS A 329 0.90 7.89 4.95
N VAL A 330 0.41 9.06 5.38
CA VAL A 330 1.22 10.07 6.09
C VAL A 330 1.84 9.54 7.38
N ALA A 331 1.08 8.80 8.20
CA ALA A 331 1.61 8.23 9.43
C ALA A 331 2.73 7.20 9.16
N GLY A 332 2.59 6.36 8.14
CA GLY A 332 3.61 5.41 7.71
C GLY A 332 4.89 6.08 7.24
N TRP A 333 4.79 7.11 6.40
CA TRP A 333 5.94 7.90 5.96
C TRP A 333 6.63 8.64 7.11
N ARG A 334 5.88 9.15 8.08
CA ARG A 334 6.47 9.76 9.30
C ARG A 334 7.22 8.73 10.15
N VAL A 335 6.70 7.51 10.25
CA VAL A 335 7.39 6.39 10.90
C VAL A 335 8.68 6.05 10.12
N TYR A 336 8.61 5.94 8.79
CA TYR A 336 9.79 5.72 7.95
C TYR A 336 10.88 6.77 8.22
N LEU A 337 10.53 8.05 8.20
CA LEU A 337 11.48 9.14 8.45
C LEU A 337 12.11 9.06 9.85
N PHE A 338 11.33 8.68 10.86
CA PHE A 338 11.86 8.45 12.21
C PHE A 338 12.90 7.33 12.23
N TYR A 339 12.59 6.17 11.62
CA TYR A 339 13.53 5.05 11.58
C TYR A 339 14.79 5.36 10.77
N LEU A 340 14.64 6.09 9.66
CA LEU A 340 15.77 6.56 8.85
C LEU A 340 16.71 7.46 9.67
N ASP A 341 16.17 8.45 10.38
CA ASP A 341 16.95 9.34 11.25
C ASP A 341 17.60 8.57 12.42
N TYR A 342 16.86 7.64 13.04
CA TYR A 342 17.37 6.83 14.14
C TYR A 342 18.55 5.95 13.70
N VAL A 343 18.43 5.23 12.58
CA VAL A 343 19.52 4.41 12.03
C VAL A 343 20.71 5.29 11.66
N LYS A 344 20.50 6.46 11.05
CA LYS A 344 21.57 7.40 10.72
C LYS A 344 22.34 7.86 11.97
N LYS A 345 21.65 8.08 13.09
CA LYS A 345 22.26 8.55 14.36
C LYS A 345 22.93 7.44 15.16
N HIS A 346 22.34 6.25 15.17
CA HIS A 346 22.72 5.18 16.10
C HIS A 346 23.33 3.95 15.44
N GLY A 347 23.30 3.87 14.10
CA GLY A 347 23.78 2.70 13.34
C GLY A 347 22.96 1.42 13.55
N ARG A 348 21.80 1.50 14.20
CA ARG A 348 20.94 0.36 14.55
C ARG A 348 19.46 0.75 14.65
N LEU A 349 18.56 -0.22 14.67
CA LEU A 349 17.13 0.00 14.96
C LEU A 349 16.89 0.22 16.48
N PRO A 350 15.80 0.90 16.87
CA PRO A 350 15.40 0.99 18.27
C PRO A 350 14.97 -0.37 18.82
N ASP A 351 15.44 -0.70 20.02
CA ASP A 351 15.20 -1.97 20.74
C ASP A 351 13.73 -2.20 21.12
#